data_AF-A0A9D1ZGC3-F1
#
_entry.id   AF-A0A9D1ZGC3-F1
#
_cell.length_a   1.000
_cell.length_b   1.000
_cell.length_c   1.000
_cell.angle_alpha   90.00
_cell.angle_beta   90.00
_cell.angle_gamma   90.00
#
_symmetry.space_group_name_H-M   'P 1'
#
loop_
_entity.id
_entity.type
_entity.pdbx_description
1 polymer ?
#
loop_
_entity_poly.entity_id
_entity_poly.type
_entity_poly.pdbx_seq_one_letter_code
_entity_poly.pdbx_strand_id
1 'polypeptide(L)' 'MSRYDDIIHLPHHVSKTRKPMPLINRAAQFAPFAALTGHDEAIAEAARKIRDAYLSNQKCDEYERTITLEDGPNICALF' A
#
# COMPACT_ATOMS: atom_id res chain seq x y z
N MET A 1 -3.93 28.90 0.98
CA MET A 1 -4.03 28.59 -0.46
C MET A 1 -2.95 27.58 -0.77
N SER A 2 -3.31 26.46 -1.39
CA SER A 2 -2.36 25.44 -1.79
C SER A 2 -1.55 25.95 -2.97
N ARG A 3 -0.29 25.49 -3.09
CA ARG A 3 0.65 25.93 -4.15
C ARG A 3 0.22 25.57 -5.58
N TYR A 4 -0.90 24.87 -5.75
CA TYR A 4 -1.35 24.33 -7.02
C TYR A 4 -2.80 24.72 -7.36
N ASP A 5 -3.47 25.56 -6.55
CA ASP A 5 -4.89 25.91 -6.73
C ASP A 5 -5.20 26.50 -8.12
N ASP A 6 -4.20 27.09 -8.77
CA ASP A 6 -4.25 27.66 -10.12
C ASP A 6 -4.20 26.61 -11.25
N ILE A 7 -3.70 25.40 -10.99
CA ILE A 7 -3.51 24.35 -12.00
C ILE A 7 -4.41 23.11 -11.84
N ILE A 8 -4.99 22.85 -10.65
CA ILE A 8 -5.72 21.57 -10.42
C ILE A 8 -6.98 21.43 -11.29
N HIS A 9 -7.59 22.56 -11.65
CA HIS A 9 -8.85 22.60 -12.40
C HIS A 9 -8.64 22.79 -13.91
N LEU A 10 -7.40 22.79 -14.39
CA LEU A 10 -7.11 22.90 -15.81
C LEU A 10 -7.59 21.65 -16.57
N PRO A 11 -8.18 21.81 -17.77
CA PRO A 11 -8.60 20.67 -18.57
C PRO A 11 -7.39 19.81 -18.94
N HIS A 12 -7.50 18.50 -18.73
CA HIS A 12 -6.47 17.57 -19.15
C HIS A 12 -6.42 17.49 -20.68
N HIS A 13 -5.22 17.60 -21.26
CA HIS A 13 -5.05 17.48 -22.70
C HIS A 13 -5.38 16.06 -23.18
N VAL A 14 -6.30 15.95 -24.15
CA VAL A 14 -6.64 14.69 -24.82
C VAL A 14 -6.19 14.77 -26.27
N SER A 15 -5.43 13.78 -26.73
CA SER A 15 -4.99 13.73 -28.12
C SER A 15 -6.18 13.63 -29.06
N LYS A 16 -6.22 14.51 -30.08
CA LYS A 16 -7.25 14.49 -31.14
C LYS A 16 -7.09 13.32 -32.10
N THR A 17 -5.88 12.79 -32.24
CA THR A 17 -5.52 11.77 -33.24
C THR A 17 -5.27 10.40 -32.65
N ARG A 18 -4.77 10.31 -31.41
CA ARG A 18 -4.45 9.03 -30.76
C ARG A 18 -5.51 8.71 -29.71
N LYS A 19 -6.31 7.67 -29.97
CA LYS A 19 -7.29 7.18 -29.00
C LYS A 19 -6.56 6.66 -27.74
N PRO A 20 -6.99 7.06 -26.53
CA PRO A 20 -6.47 6.48 -25.29
C PRO A 20 -6.68 4.98 -25.22
N MET A 21 -5.74 4.28 -24.58
CA MET A 21 -5.86 2.84 -24.35
C MET A 21 -7.07 2.53 -23.45
N PRO A 22 -7.99 1.64 -23.87
CA PRO A 22 -9.12 1.20 -23.04
C PRO A 22 -8.65 0.63 -21.70
N LEU A 23 -9.44 0.79 -20.63
CA LEU A 23 -9.10 0.31 -19.28
C LEU A 23 -8.73 -1.18 -19.27
N ILE A 24 -9.52 -2.01 -19.95
CA ILE A 24 -9.31 -3.47 -20.09
C ILE A 24 -7.92 -3.80 -20.66
N ASN A 25 -7.39 -2.96 -21.56
CA ASN A 25 -6.11 -3.20 -22.22
C ASN A 25 -4.92 -2.62 -21.43
N ARG A 26 -5.16 -1.85 -20.35
CA ARG A 26 -4.07 -1.30 -19.53
C ARG A 26 -3.25 -2.40 -18.87
N ALA A 27 -3.89 -3.51 -18.47
CA ALA A 27 -3.21 -4.66 -17.87
C ALA A 27 -2.21 -5.32 -18.83
N ALA A 28 -2.42 -5.20 -20.15
CA ALA A 28 -1.51 -5.75 -21.15
C ALA A 28 -0.11 -5.13 -21.11
N GLN A 29 0.05 -3.93 -20.54
CA GLN A 29 1.37 -3.34 -20.30
C GLN A 29 2.21 -4.16 -19.31
N PHE A 30 1.54 -4.93 -18.45
CA PHE A 30 2.14 -5.85 -17.48
C PHE A 30 2.14 -7.31 -17.98
N ALA A 31 1.78 -7.56 -19.24
CA ALA A 31 1.85 -8.88 -19.86
C ALA A 31 3.26 -9.48 -20.11
N PRO A 32 4.43 -8.77 -20.02
CA PRO A 32 5.73 -9.40 -20.26
C PRO A 32 6.02 -10.65 -19.41
N PHE A 33 5.42 -10.74 -18.23
CA PHE A 33 5.58 -11.88 -17.32
C PHE A 33 4.56 -12.99 -17.55
N ALA A 34 3.53 -12.78 -18.38
CA ALA A 34 2.53 -13.80 -18.70
C ALA A 34 3.12 -14.98 -19.50
N ALA A 35 4.26 -14.77 -20.16
CA ALA A 35 4.99 -15.81 -20.87
C ALA A 35 5.87 -16.67 -19.93
N LEU A 36 6.13 -16.21 -18.70
CA LEU A 36 6.94 -16.94 -17.73
C LEU A 36 6.06 -17.92 -16.96
N THR A 37 6.21 -19.21 -17.23
CA THR A 37 5.64 -20.25 -16.38
C THR A 37 6.30 -20.20 -15.00
N GLY A 38 5.50 -20.24 -13.92
CA GLY A 38 6.01 -20.19 -12.53
C GLY A 38 6.03 -18.80 -11.86
N HIS A 39 5.64 -17.72 -12.56
CA HIS A 39 5.51 -16.40 -11.91
C HIS A 39 4.40 -16.37 -10.83
N ASP A 40 3.35 -17.16 -11.02
CA ASP A 40 2.26 -17.31 -10.05
C ASP A 40 2.75 -17.82 -8.69
N GLU A 41 3.75 -18.70 -8.68
CA GLU A 41 4.37 -19.21 -7.44
C GLU A 41 5.15 -18.10 -6.71
N ALA A 42 5.87 -17.27 -7.45
CA ALA A 42 6.58 -16.12 -6.88
C ALA A 42 5.60 -15.07 -6.32
N ILE A 43 4.46 -14.84 -6.99
CA ILE A 43 3.38 -13.99 -6.49
C ILE A 43 2.79 -14.56 -5.20
N ALA A 44 2.53 -15.87 -5.15
CA ALA A 44 2.02 -16.54 -3.96
C ALA A 44 2.99 -16.46 -2.78
N GLU A 45 4.30 -16.63 -3.04
CA GLU A 45 5.34 -16.53 -2.02
C GLU A 45 5.48 -15.10 -1.47
N ALA A 46 5.43 -14.09 -2.35
CA ALA A 46 5.41 -12.69 -1.96
C ALA A 46 4.16 -12.33 -1.14
N ALA A 47 2.99 -12.82 -1.54
CA ALA A 47 1.75 -12.62 -0.79
C ALA A 47 1.80 -13.24 0.61
N ARG A 48 2.43 -14.41 0.76
CA ARG A 48 2.67 -15.03 2.07
C ARG A 48 3.57 -14.15 2.93
N LYS A 49 4.72 -13.70 2.41
CA LYS A 49 5.65 -12.82 3.13
C LYS A 49 4.99 -11.51 3.58
N ILE A 50 4.18 -10.89 2.71
CA ILE A 50 3.45 -9.66 3.04
C ILE A 50 2.43 -9.93 4.14
N ARG A 51 1.68 -11.03 4.06
CA ARG A 51 0.72 -11.42 5.10
C ARG A 51 1.43 -11.64 6.44
N ASP A 52 2.54 -12.37 6.44
CA ASP A 52 3.32 -12.65 7.64
C ASP A 52 3.86 -11.36 8.26
N ALA A 53 4.38 -10.44 7.43
CA ALA A 53 4.84 -9.12 7.86
C ALA A 53 3.70 -8.23 8.40
N TYR A 54 2.52 -8.26 7.76
CA TYR A 54 1.36 -7.52 8.23
C TYR A 54 0.89 -8.03 9.60
N LEU A 55 0.81 -9.36 9.76
CA LEU A 55 0.43 -10.00 11.02
C LEU A 55 1.47 -9.77 12.12
N SER A 56 2.77 -9.77 11.80
CA SER A 56 3.80 -9.44 12.78
C SER A 56 3.69 -7.99 13.21
N ASN A 57 3.51 -7.06 12.27
CA ASN A 57 3.37 -5.64 12.58
C ASN A 57 2.10 -5.37 13.41
N GLN A 58 0.97 -5.97 13.06
CA GLN A 58 -0.26 -5.87 13.85
C GLN A 58 -0.09 -6.39 15.28
N LYS A 59 0.66 -7.49 15.47
CA LYS A 59 1.00 -8.02 16.80
C LYS A 59 1.97 -7.11 17.56
N CYS A 60 2.94 -6.49 16.88
CA CYS A 60 3.83 -5.49 17.48
C CYS A 60 3.03 -4.28 17.98
N ASP A 61 2.11 -3.76 17.15
CA ASP A 61 1.24 -2.63 17.50
C ASP A 61 0.27 -2.96 18.65
N GLU A 62 -0.12 -4.23 18.80
CA GLU A 62 -0.93 -4.71 19.91
C GLU A 62 -0.12 -4.86 21.20
N TYR A 63 1.11 -5.39 21.12
CA TYR A 63 2.02 -5.55 22.26
C TYR A 63 2.51 -4.21 22.83
N GLU A 64 2.78 -3.23 21.97
CA GLU A 64 3.13 -1.86 22.39
C GLU A 64 1.97 -1.16 23.14
N ARG A 65 0.72 -1.43 22.73
CA ARG A 65 -0.46 -0.96 23.46
C ARG A 65 -0.63 -1.64 24.83
N THR A 66 -0.20 -2.89 24.98
CA THR A 66 -0.23 -3.57 26.29
C THR A 66 0.88 -3.10 27.22
N ILE A 67 2.10 -2.88 26.71
CA ILE A 67 3.23 -2.37 27.52
C ILE A 67 2.90 -1.00 28.11
N THR A 68 2.30 -0.11 27.31
CA THR A 68 1.94 1.24 27.76
C THR A 68 0.78 1.29 28.77
N LEU A 69 0.02 0.19 28.94
CA LEU A 69 -1.01 0.06 29.97
C LEU A 69 -0.48 -0.55 31.28
N GLU A 70 0.59 -1.37 31.22
CA GLU A 70 1.21 -1.99 32.40
C GLU A 70 2.31 -1.10 33.02
N ASP A 71 2.95 -0.22 32.24
CA ASP A 71 4.00 0.72 32.71
C ASP A 71 3.48 2.16 32.98
N GLY A 72 2.19 2.33 33.26
CA GLY A 72 1.68 3.59 33.79
C GLY A 72 2.39 3.95 35.10
N PRO A 73 2.75 5.23 35.34
CA PRO A 73 3.50 5.61 36.54
C PRO A 73 2.76 5.10 37.76
N ASN A 74 3.42 4.23 38.51
CA ASN A 74 2.89 3.66 39.74
C ASN A 74 2.67 4.80 40.75
N ILE A 75 1.43 5.31 40.82
CA ILE A 75 1.01 6.35 41.76
C ILE A 75 1.11 5.84 43.22
N CYS A 76 1.43 4.57 43.45
CA CYS A 76 1.63 3.97 44.77
C CYS A 76 3.05 4.15 45.36
N ALA A 77 3.93 4.95 44.74
CA ALA A 77 5.19 5.40 45.38
C ALA A 77 5.03 6.73 46.17
N LEU A 78 3.81 7.03 46.61
CA LEU A 78 3.50 8.06 47.61
C LEU A 78 3.63 7.47 49.02
N PHE A 79 4.86 7.13 49.42
CA PHE A 79 5.32 7.04 50.82
C PHE A 79 6.84 7.12 50.86
#